data_AF-A0A3N5MTA6-F1
#
_entry.id   AF-A0A3N5MTA6-F1
#
_cell.length_a   1.000
_cell.length_b   1.000
_cell.length_c   1.000
_cell.angle_alpha   90.00
_cell.angle_beta   90.00
_cell.angle_gamma   90.00
#
_symmetry.space_group_name_H-M   'P 1'
#
loop_
_entity.id
_entity.type
_entity.pdbx_description
1 polymer ?
#
loop_
_entity_poly.entity_id
_entity_poly.type
_entity_poly.pdbx_seq_one_letter_code
_entity_poly.pdbx_strand_id
1 'polypeptide(L)'
;DGLKTPIYGVLGNHDTICMVPGLEAMGIRMLLNEGEIIERSGQRLHLGGIDDAHFYRMDDIDKVAAAIPDGEFSILISHTPEVYRQAALAGFNLLLSGHTHGGQICLPGGIPITLDSVLPRSMGSGAWKYGGLTGYTSVGAGSSIVPVRFNCPPEITLHHLRRRN
;
A
#
# COMPACT_ATOMS: atom_id res chain seq x y z
N ASP A 1 -8.16 22.82 11.33
CA ASP A 1 -7.85 22.89 9.89
C ASP A 1 -7.36 21.54 9.38
N GLY A 2 -8.21 20.82 8.65
CA GLY A 2 -7.89 19.50 8.09
C GLY A 2 -6.96 19.57 6.89
N LEU A 3 -6.34 18.44 6.54
CA LEU A 3 -5.55 18.27 5.33
C LEU A 3 -6.45 18.58 4.11
N LYS A 4 -6.25 19.73 3.44
CA LYS A 4 -7.01 20.12 2.23
C LYS A 4 -6.37 19.55 0.96
N THR A 5 -6.04 18.26 0.98
CA THR A 5 -5.38 17.58 -0.14
C THR A 5 -6.19 16.38 -0.56
N PRO A 6 -6.12 15.94 -1.83
CA PRO A 6 -6.76 14.71 -2.26
C PRO A 6 -6.35 13.53 -1.37
N ILE A 7 -7.32 12.71 -1.00
CA ILE A 7 -7.11 11.49 -0.22
C ILE A 7 -7.43 10.32 -1.15
N TYR A 8 -6.51 9.37 -1.24
CA TYR A 8 -6.68 8.15 -2.03
C TYR A 8 -6.74 6.95 -1.08
N GLY A 9 -7.53 5.95 -1.44
CA GLY A 9 -7.67 4.71 -0.67
C GLY A 9 -7.85 3.50 -1.58
N VAL A 10 -7.51 2.32 -1.06
CA VAL A 10 -7.83 1.02 -1.65
C VAL A 10 -8.62 0.22 -0.61
N LEU A 11 -9.42 -0.74 -1.06
CA LEU A 11 -10.14 -1.63 -0.15
C LEU A 11 -9.21 -2.70 0.41
N GLY A 12 -9.38 -3.00 1.70
CA GLY A 12 -8.73 -4.13 2.35
C GLY A 12 -9.62 -5.36 2.46
N ASN A 13 -9.05 -6.43 3.03
CA ASN A 13 -9.68 -7.75 3.15
C ASN A 13 -10.95 -7.79 4.04
N HIS A 14 -11.20 -6.73 4.81
CA HIS A 14 -12.40 -6.58 5.63
C HIS A 14 -13.41 -5.58 5.06
N ASP A 15 -13.07 -4.92 3.96
CA ASP A 15 -13.95 -3.94 3.33
C ASP A 15 -14.83 -4.60 2.27
N THR A 16 -15.95 -3.96 1.96
CA THR A 16 -16.85 -4.40 0.89
C THR A 16 -17.10 -3.25 -0.08
N ILE A 17 -17.43 -3.58 -1.34
CA ILE A 17 -17.76 -2.56 -2.36
C ILE A 17 -18.90 -1.62 -1.90
N CYS A 18 -19.80 -2.10 -1.05
CA CYS A 18 -20.89 -1.31 -0.46
C CYS A 18 -20.39 -0.13 0.41
N MET A 19 -19.14 -0.16 0.86
CA MET A 19 -18.55 0.92 1.66
C MET A 19 -18.02 2.07 0.79
N VAL A 20 -17.73 1.82 -0.49
CA VAL A 20 -17.14 2.80 -1.41
C VAL A 20 -17.97 4.09 -1.50
N PRO A 21 -19.30 4.06 -1.71
CA PRO A 21 -20.08 5.30 -1.77
C PRO A 21 -19.99 6.15 -0.50
N GLY A 22 -19.87 5.51 0.68
CA GLY A 22 -19.70 6.21 1.95
C GLY A 22 -18.31 6.82 2.11
N LEU A 23 -17.28 6.11 1.70
CA LEU A 23 -15.89 6.60 1.69
C LEU A 23 -15.71 7.77 0.72
N GLU A 24 -16.29 7.67 -0.47
CA GLU A 24 -16.28 8.73 -1.47
C GLU A 24 -17.07 9.96 -1.03
N ALA A 25 -18.21 9.77 -0.34
CA ALA A 25 -18.96 10.87 0.27
C ALA A 25 -18.15 11.62 1.35
N MET A 26 -17.15 10.97 1.95
CA MET A 26 -16.18 11.62 2.87
C MET A 26 -15.00 12.29 2.16
N GLY A 27 -14.96 12.28 0.83
CA GLY A 27 -13.92 12.89 0.01
C GLY A 27 -12.69 12.01 -0.23
N ILE A 28 -12.80 10.69 0.01
CA ILE A 28 -11.75 9.72 -0.29
C ILE A 28 -11.98 9.20 -1.71
N ARG A 29 -10.99 9.34 -2.59
CA ARG A 29 -11.01 8.68 -3.88
C ARG A 29 -10.58 7.23 -3.74
N MET A 30 -11.52 6.31 -3.91
CA MET A 30 -11.24 4.88 -3.88
C MET A 30 -10.69 4.45 -5.23
N LEU A 31 -9.53 3.78 -5.22
CA LEU A 31 -8.90 3.21 -6.40
C LEU A 31 -9.19 1.71 -6.42
N LEU A 32 -10.04 1.28 -7.35
CA LEU A 32 -10.48 -0.11 -7.49
C LEU A 32 -9.88 -0.70 -8.76
N ASN A 33 -8.60 -1.06 -8.70
CA ASN A 33 -7.81 -1.44 -9.88
C ASN A 33 -7.70 -0.29 -10.89
N GLU A 34 -7.46 0.91 -10.37
CA GLU A 34 -7.43 2.15 -11.12
C GLU A 34 -6.11 2.88 -10.96
N GLY A 35 -5.77 3.69 -11.97
CA GLY A 35 -4.63 4.59 -11.95
C GLY A 35 -5.07 6.05 -11.87
N GLU A 36 -4.23 6.89 -11.26
CA GLU A 36 -4.36 8.34 -11.23
C GLU A 36 -3.01 9.01 -11.46
N ILE A 37 -3.03 10.19 -12.09
CA ILE A 37 -1.84 11.03 -12.24
C ILE A 37 -1.91 12.18 -11.25
N ILE A 38 -0.95 12.23 -10.34
CA ILE A 38 -0.78 13.36 -9.42
C ILE A 38 0.23 14.32 -10.05
N GLU A 39 -0.25 15.51 -10.42
CA GLU A 39 0.61 16.56 -10.98
C GLU A 39 0.95 17.62 -9.93
N ARG A 40 2.24 17.96 -9.82
CA ARG A 40 2.70 19.04 -8.95
C ARG A 40 3.88 19.76 -9.56
N SER A 41 3.75 21.07 -9.77
CA SER A 41 4.81 21.92 -10.30
C SER A 41 5.42 21.38 -11.61
N GLY A 42 4.57 20.88 -12.53
CA GLY A 42 4.99 20.33 -13.82
C GLY A 42 5.63 18.93 -13.75
N GLN A 43 5.65 18.29 -12.58
CA GLN A 43 6.06 16.90 -12.41
C GLN A 43 4.84 16.01 -12.28
N ARG A 44 4.94 14.79 -12.80
CA ARG A 44 3.89 13.78 -12.73
C ARG A 44 4.33 12.63 -11.84
N LEU A 45 3.36 12.09 -11.12
CA LEU A 45 3.49 10.91 -10.28
C LEU A 45 2.34 9.99 -10.64
N HIS A 46 2.65 8.78 -11.11
CA HIS A 46 1.64 7.79 -11.46
C HIS A 46 1.29 6.99 -10.20
N LEU A 47 0.04 7.04 -9.79
CA LEU A 47 -0.48 6.32 -8.64
C LEU A 47 -1.40 5.20 -9.13
N GLY A 48 -1.02 3.95 -8.90
CA GLY A 48 -1.89 2.80 -9.06
C GLY A 48 -2.50 2.40 -7.72
N GLY A 49 -3.77 2.01 -7.72
CA GLY A 49 -4.41 1.39 -6.58
C GLY A 49 -5.08 0.10 -6.99
N ILE A 50 -4.68 -1.00 -6.36
CA ILE A 50 -5.33 -2.31 -6.53
C ILE A 50 -6.06 -2.68 -5.26
N ASP A 51 -7.22 -3.31 -5.42
CA ASP A 51 -7.94 -3.88 -4.29
C ASP A 51 -7.25 -5.16 -3.79
N ASP A 52 -7.79 -5.73 -2.71
CA ASP A 52 -7.20 -6.87 -2.01
C ASP A 52 -6.84 -8.02 -2.98
N ALA A 53 -5.56 -8.40 -2.96
CA ALA A 53 -4.99 -9.45 -3.79
C ALA A 53 -5.62 -10.84 -3.56
N HIS A 54 -6.40 -11.01 -2.48
CA HIS A 54 -7.13 -12.24 -2.20
C HIS A 54 -8.46 -12.36 -2.96
N PHE A 55 -9.05 -11.25 -3.43
CA PHE A 55 -10.35 -11.24 -4.09
C PHE A 55 -10.28 -10.98 -5.60
N TYR A 56 -9.25 -10.29 -6.11
CA TYR A 56 -9.17 -9.90 -7.52
C TYR A 56 -7.88 -10.32 -8.23
N ARG A 57 -8.03 -10.51 -9.55
CA ARG A 57 -7.11 -11.26 -10.41
C ARG A 57 -5.84 -10.46 -10.67
N MET A 58 -4.72 -11.18 -10.79
CA MET A 58 -3.40 -10.63 -11.15
C MET A 58 -3.42 -9.78 -12.44
N ASP A 59 -4.40 -10.04 -13.33
CA ASP A 59 -4.68 -9.34 -14.58
C ASP A 59 -4.81 -7.80 -14.41
N ASP A 60 -5.10 -7.32 -13.21
CA ASP A 60 -5.42 -5.92 -12.97
C ASP A 60 -4.17 -5.06 -12.66
N ILE A 61 -3.10 -5.63 -12.10
CA ILE A 61 -1.82 -4.92 -11.91
C ILE A 61 -1.23 -4.53 -13.27
N ASP A 62 -1.23 -5.46 -14.22
CA ASP A 62 -0.67 -5.24 -15.56
C ASP A 62 -1.46 -4.17 -16.32
N LYS A 63 -2.79 -4.10 -16.14
CA LYS A 63 -3.62 -3.04 -16.73
C LYS A 63 -3.28 -1.66 -16.17
N VAL A 64 -3.15 -1.55 -14.85
CA VAL A 64 -2.78 -0.28 -14.21
C VAL A 64 -1.37 0.13 -14.66
N ALA A 65 -0.44 -0.82 -14.73
CA ALA A 65 0.92 -0.57 -15.19
C ALA A 65 1.01 -0.17 -16.66
N ALA A 66 0.18 -0.76 -17.54
CA ALA A 66 0.16 -0.45 -18.97
C ALA A 66 -0.22 1.01 -19.27
N ALA A 67 -0.88 1.71 -18.35
CA ALA A 67 -1.19 3.12 -18.46
C ALA A 67 -0.03 4.06 -18.06
N ILE A 68 1.09 3.50 -17.56
CA ILE A 68 2.24 4.25 -17.05
C ILE A 68 3.31 4.32 -18.14
N PRO A 69 3.69 5.51 -18.61
CA PRO A 69 4.77 5.65 -19.58
C PRO A 69 6.11 5.17 -19.04
N ASP A 70 6.93 4.58 -19.91
CA ASP A 70 8.28 4.15 -19.57
C ASP A 70 9.12 5.31 -18.98
N GLY A 71 9.76 5.06 -17.84
CA GLY A 71 10.64 6.00 -17.18
C GLY A 71 9.95 7.04 -16.28
N GLU A 72 8.63 7.07 -16.23
CA GLU A 72 7.88 7.87 -15.24
C GLU A 72 7.92 7.19 -13.86
N PHE A 73 7.90 8.00 -12.80
CA PHE A 73 7.90 7.45 -11.44
C PHE A 73 6.49 7.02 -11.03
N SER A 74 6.37 5.78 -10.56
CA SER A 74 5.10 5.16 -10.19
C SER A 74 5.08 4.58 -8.78
N ILE A 75 3.93 4.74 -8.12
CA ILE A 75 3.60 4.18 -6.81
C ILE A 75 2.42 3.24 -6.99
N LEU A 76 2.53 2.04 -6.45
CA LEU A 76 1.41 1.15 -6.23
C LEU A 76 0.98 1.23 -4.77
N ILE A 77 -0.30 1.45 -4.52
CA ILE A 77 -0.94 1.23 -3.23
C ILE A 77 -1.71 -0.08 -3.32
N SER A 78 -1.48 -0.97 -2.37
CA SER A 78 -2.26 -2.19 -2.19
C SER A 78 -2.48 -2.41 -0.71
N HIS A 79 -3.57 -3.06 -0.35
CA HIS A 79 -3.78 -3.44 1.05
C HIS A 79 -2.66 -4.36 1.57
N THR A 80 -2.22 -5.32 0.77
CA THR A 80 -1.23 -6.35 1.15
C THR A 80 0.09 -6.19 0.39
N PRO A 81 1.26 -6.48 1.02
CA PRO A 81 2.55 -6.52 0.32
C PRO A 81 2.75 -7.76 -0.55
N GLU A 82 1.86 -8.74 -0.55
CA GLU A 82 2.06 -10.03 -1.25
C GLU A 82 2.19 -9.92 -2.77
N VAL A 83 1.68 -8.82 -3.33
CA VAL A 83 1.78 -8.46 -4.75
C VAL A 83 3.16 -7.97 -5.18
N TYR A 84 4.15 -7.96 -4.28
CA TYR A 84 5.47 -7.37 -4.53
C TYR A 84 6.18 -7.92 -5.77
N ARG A 85 5.99 -9.21 -6.11
CA ARG A 85 6.62 -9.80 -7.31
C ARG A 85 6.01 -9.24 -8.59
N GLN A 86 4.68 -9.14 -8.62
CA GLN A 86 3.89 -8.63 -9.73
C GLN A 86 4.16 -7.14 -9.90
N ALA A 87 4.14 -6.38 -8.81
CA ALA A 87 4.46 -4.96 -8.81
C ALA A 87 5.88 -4.69 -9.36
N ALA A 88 6.86 -5.53 -8.97
CA ALA A 88 8.23 -5.42 -9.48
C ALA A 88 8.32 -5.81 -10.96
N LEU A 89 7.60 -6.85 -11.40
CA LEU A 89 7.55 -7.28 -12.79
C LEU A 89 6.90 -6.21 -13.69
N ALA A 90 5.85 -5.56 -13.19
CA ALA A 90 5.13 -4.49 -13.84
C ALA A 90 5.88 -3.13 -13.82
N GLY A 91 7.07 -3.07 -13.22
CA GLY A 91 7.95 -1.90 -13.28
C GLY A 91 7.61 -0.78 -12.29
N PHE A 92 6.79 -1.02 -11.27
CA PHE A 92 6.52 -0.01 -10.24
C PHE A 92 7.79 0.34 -9.45
N ASN A 93 7.95 1.61 -9.08
CA ASN A 93 9.13 2.05 -8.32
C ASN A 93 8.94 1.93 -6.80
N LEU A 94 7.71 2.13 -6.33
CA LEU A 94 7.37 2.09 -4.91
C LEU A 94 6.06 1.33 -4.67
N LEU A 95 6.07 0.36 -3.74
CA LEU A 95 4.87 -0.30 -3.21
C LEU A 95 4.62 0.17 -1.78
N LEU A 96 3.45 0.75 -1.52
CA LEU A 96 2.98 1.09 -0.19
C LEU A 96 1.85 0.14 0.19
N SER A 97 1.98 -0.51 1.34
CA SER A 97 1.02 -1.52 1.79
C SER A 97 0.86 -1.57 3.30
N GLY A 98 -0.18 -2.29 3.74
CA GLY A 98 -0.49 -2.53 5.15
C GLY A 98 -0.78 -4.02 5.37
N HIS A 99 -1.99 -4.33 5.86
CA HIS A 99 -2.53 -5.67 6.11
C HIS A 99 -1.82 -6.51 7.19
N THR A 100 -0.49 -6.50 7.25
CA THR A 100 0.28 -7.38 8.13
C THR A 100 0.17 -7.02 9.61
N HIS A 101 -0.19 -5.77 9.92
CA HIS A 101 -0.13 -5.16 11.24
C HIS A 101 1.24 -5.29 11.95
N GLY A 102 2.31 -5.61 11.20
CA GLY A 102 3.61 -6.02 11.77
C GLY A 102 3.54 -7.29 12.63
N GLY A 103 2.49 -8.10 12.47
CA GLY A 103 2.17 -9.26 13.30
C GLY A 103 1.47 -8.94 14.62
N GLN A 104 1.38 -7.66 15.00
CA GLN A 104 0.75 -7.05 16.20
C GLN A 104 1.24 -7.54 17.59
N ILE A 105 1.59 -8.82 17.72
CA ILE A 105 2.18 -9.44 18.91
C ILE A 105 3.58 -9.93 18.54
N CYS A 106 4.57 -9.26 19.09
CA CYS A 106 5.98 -9.53 18.82
C CYS A 106 6.73 -9.95 20.08
N LEU A 107 7.73 -10.82 19.89
CA LEU A 107 8.77 -11.07 20.88
C LEU A 107 9.63 -9.79 21.07
N PRO A 108 10.43 -9.71 22.16
CA PRO A 108 11.38 -8.61 22.33
C PRO A 108 12.24 -8.41 21.08
N GLY A 109 12.43 -7.14 20.69
CA GLY A 109 13.10 -6.78 19.43
C GLY A 109 12.18 -6.72 18.21
N GLY A 110 10.85 -6.82 18.39
CA GLY A 110 9.88 -6.61 17.31
C GLY A 110 9.69 -7.80 16.37
N ILE A 111 10.10 -8.99 16.80
CA ILE A 111 9.99 -10.22 15.99
C ILE A 111 8.54 -10.72 16.06
N PRO A 112 7.77 -10.72 14.96
CA PRO A 112 6.37 -11.14 15.00
C PRO A 112 6.26 -12.63 15.35
N ILE A 113 5.29 -13.01 16.18
CA ILE A 113 4.99 -14.44 16.45
C ILE A 113 4.33 -15.06 15.23
N THR A 114 3.31 -14.37 14.71
CA THR A 114 2.61 -14.72 13.47
C THR A 114 2.59 -13.51 12.55
N LEU A 115 2.50 -13.78 11.26
CA LEU A 115 2.33 -12.76 10.22
C LEU A 115 1.26 -13.33 9.30
N ASP A 116 0.13 -12.67 9.20
CA ASP A 116 -1.02 -13.13 8.43
C ASP A 116 -0.86 -12.81 6.94
N SER A 117 0.29 -13.20 6.35
CA SER A 117 0.62 -12.96 4.95
C SER A 117 1.73 -13.89 4.45
N VAL A 118 1.68 -14.25 3.17
CA VAL A 118 2.58 -15.18 2.47
C VAL A 118 3.73 -14.41 1.78
N LEU A 119 4.63 -13.87 2.60
CA LEU A 119 5.83 -13.15 2.15
C LEU A 119 7.00 -13.33 3.13
N PRO A 120 8.25 -13.01 2.72
CA PRO A 120 9.38 -13.02 3.64
C PRO A 120 9.11 -12.10 4.85
N ARG A 121 9.29 -12.59 6.08
CA ARG A 121 8.96 -11.82 7.31
C ARG A 121 9.61 -10.43 7.36
N SER A 122 10.77 -10.26 6.73
CA SER A 122 11.46 -8.97 6.62
C SER A 122 10.70 -7.90 5.83
N MET A 123 9.73 -8.30 4.99
CA MET A 123 8.83 -7.41 4.25
C MET A 123 7.50 -7.19 4.99
N GLY A 124 7.32 -7.82 6.17
CA GLY A 124 6.10 -7.71 6.97
C GLY A 124 5.94 -6.39 7.71
N SER A 125 6.98 -5.57 7.77
CA SER A 125 6.96 -4.25 8.43
C SER A 125 8.12 -3.39 7.97
N GLY A 126 7.88 -2.09 7.81
CA GLY A 126 8.91 -1.11 7.48
C GLY A 126 9.36 -1.18 6.02
N ALA A 127 10.53 -0.59 5.75
CA ALA A 127 11.09 -0.48 4.41
C ALA A 127 11.81 -1.75 3.97
N TRP A 128 11.60 -2.15 2.71
CA TRP A 128 12.23 -3.31 2.09
C TRP A 128 12.50 -3.06 0.60
N LYS A 129 13.23 -3.97 -0.04
CA LYS A 129 13.53 -3.92 -1.49
C LYS A 129 13.38 -5.29 -2.13
N TYR A 130 12.96 -5.30 -3.39
CA TYR A 130 12.90 -6.48 -4.23
C TYR A 130 13.20 -6.12 -5.68
N GLY A 131 14.39 -6.51 -6.18
CA GLY A 131 14.85 -6.05 -7.51
C GLY A 131 14.92 -4.52 -7.59
N GLY A 132 14.24 -3.94 -8.57
CA GLY A 132 14.10 -2.48 -8.74
C GLY A 132 13.01 -1.82 -7.87
N LEU A 133 12.14 -2.62 -7.24
CA LEU A 133 11.03 -2.14 -6.42
C LEU A 133 11.51 -1.78 -5.01
N THR A 134 11.17 -0.58 -4.55
CA THR A 134 11.20 -0.22 -3.13
C THR A 134 9.83 -0.48 -2.53
N GLY A 135 9.77 -1.03 -1.33
CA GLY A 135 8.52 -1.29 -0.65
C GLY A 135 8.49 -0.75 0.77
N TYR A 136 7.29 -0.42 1.24
CA TYR A 136 7.03 -0.09 2.62
C TYR A 136 5.75 -0.78 3.08
N THR A 137 5.86 -1.53 4.18
CA THR A 137 4.72 -2.18 4.82
C THR A 137 4.46 -1.47 6.14
N SER A 138 3.43 -0.64 6.20
CA SER A 138 3.05 0.01 7.45
C SER A 138 2.48 -1.00 8.42
N VAL A 139 2.87 -0.90 9.70
CA VAL A 139 2.24 -1.69 10.76
C VAL A 139 0.87 -1.15 11.15
N GLY A 140 0.49 0.04 10.66
CA GLY A 140 -0.79 0.70 10.89
C GLY A 140 -1.00 1.17 12.34
N ALA A 141 -2.05 1.98 12.53
CA ALA A 141 -2.43 2.48 13.85
C ALA A 141 -3.48 1.61 14.58
N GLY A 142 -4.29 0.85 13.83
CA GLY A 142 -5.37 0.00 14.36
C GLY A 142 -4.90 -1.36 14.86
N SER A 143 -5.79 -2.34 15.05
CA SER A 143 -5.43 -3.74 15.37
C SER A 143 -6.35 -4.67 14.60
N SER A 144 -6.02 -5.96 14.49
CA SER A 144 -6.83 -6.93 13.76
C SER A 144 -7.04 -8.19 14.59
N ILE A 145 -8.28 -8.71 14.60
CA ILE A 145 -8.74 -9.88 15.36
C ILE A 145 -8.68 -9.69 16.88
N VAL A 146 -7.49 -9.44 17.43
CA VAL A 146 -7.25 -9.18 18.84
C VAL A 146 -6.95 -7.70 19.02
N PRO A 147 -7.67 -6.97 19.90
CA PRO A 147 -7.49 -5.53 20.08
C PRO A 147 -6.27 -5.19 20.96
N VAL A 148 -5.14 -5.85 20.73
CA VAL A 148 -3.92 -5.70 21.53
C VAL A 148 -2.70 -5.64 20.63
N ARG A 149 -1.78 -4.74 20.98
CA ARG A 149 -0.43 -4.67 20.40
C ARG A 149 0.61 -4.87 21.48
N PHE A 150 1.59 -5.73 21.23
CA PHE A 150 2.69 -6.00 22.16
C PHE A 150 4.01 -6.02 21.41
N ASN A 151 4.99 -5.21 21.85
CA ASN A 151 6.26 -4.98 21.14
C ASN A 151 6.13 -4.59 19.66
N CYS A 152 4.97 -4.04 19.25
CA CYS A 152 4.66 -3.58 17.90
C CYS A 152 3.91 -2.24 17.99
N PRO A 153 4.62 -1.11 18.18
CA PRO A 153 3.98 0.19 18.36
C PRO A 153 3.18 0.60 17.11
N PRO A 154 2.05 1.32 17.27
CA PRO A 154 1.27 1.81 16.14
C PRO A 154 2.04 2.85 15.34
N GLU A 155 1.72 2.97 14.06
CA GLU A 155 2.44 3.84 13.12
C GLU A 155 1.50 4.61 12.19
N ILE A 156 1.86 5.88 11.92
CA ILE A 156 1.39 6.67 10.78
C ILE A 156 2.63 7.23 10.10
N THR A 157 2.88 6.82 8.86
CA THR A 157 4.13 7.15 8.15
C THR A 157 3.97 8.37 7.25
N LEU A 158 4.94 9.29 7.28
CA LEU A 158 5.05 10.39 6.34
C LEU A 158 6.19 10.12 5.35
N HIS A 159 5.85 9.86 4.09
CA HIS A 159 6.83 9.66 3.02
C HIS A 159 7.15 10.97 2.30
N HIS A 160 8.44 11.31 2.22
CA HIS A 160 8.91 12.46 1.45
C HIS A 160 9.53 12.00 0.12
N LEU A 161 8.80 12.21 -0.97
CA LEU A 161 9.31 11.95 -2.31
C LEU A 161 10.09 13.16 -2.82
N ARG A 162 11.28 12.91 -3.36
CA ARG A 162 12.16 13.93 -3.93
C ARG A 162 12.70 13.44 -5.25
N ARG A 163 12.67 14.30 -6.27
CA ARG A 163 13.38 14.06 -7.51
C ARG A 163 14.88 14.02 -7.20
N ARG A 164 15.57 13.01 -7.72
CA ARG A 164 17.03 12.97 -7.66
C ARG A 164 17.55 13.92 -8.73
N ASN A 165 18.27 14.95 -8.28
CA ASN A 165 19.03 15.86 -9.15
C ASN A 165 20.23 15.14 -9.76
#